data_AF-A0A165LEC5-F1
#
_entry.id   AF-A0A165LEC5-F1
#
_cell.length_a   1.000
_cell.length_b   1.000
_cell.length_c   1.000
_cell.angle_alpha   90.00
_cell.angle_beta   90.00
_cell.angle_gamma   90.00
#
_symmetry.space_group_name_H-M   'P 1'
#
loop_
_entity.id
_entity.type
_entity.pdbx_description
1 polymer ?
#
loop_
_entity_poly.entity_id
_entity_poly.type
_entity_poly.pdbx_seq_one_letter_code
_entity_poly.pdbx_strand_id
1 'polypeptide(L)'
;MQRYGIHFAPENGQIRCLAHVVNLVVQKILASLIDADDPDVNDWYLLHKFLPFHYNNDENDELNELEDATFVADDEKLTDKCPDEEKDQPLTPDEPLNAVQKLRIIVRKVVSSPQRRSSFRKHAKRHYTGKFNPDGGREICTLMCVRDVRTRWNYWKLLEQLASMLKARLISDLFSRVIDPHMKPFTHVTRIMSKAQMPTLPWVLPMYAHMEEALSTTIASTNLPNLKVAAATGLSKLREYYTKAMDCQYYRVATICHPALRANWFSKLGAHEKLKAEALFEHVYKEYEKKIPRPADIPVQSQPERSSSFLDVLADVPDIAEAKEPEVVDPKASELARWYRFEGGKGDAYHPLVWWKVSSFK
;
A
#
# COMPACT_ATOMS: atom_id res chain seq x y z
N MET A 1 26.69 12.03 0.82
CA MET A 1 26.33 11.60 -0.54
C MET A 1 27.36 11.95 -1.63
N GLN A 2 28.27 12.92 -1.43
CA GLN A 2 29.46 13.12 -2.31
C GLN A 2 30.45 11.94 -2.31
N ARG A 3 30.38 11.04 -1.33
CA ARG A 3 31.30 9.90 -1.15
C ARG A 3 31.30 8.91 -2.34
N TYR A 4 30.26 8.90 -3.18
CA TYR A 4 30.10 7.90 -4.24
C TYR A 4 30.18 8.46 -5.67
N GLY A 5 30.49 9.74 -5.89
CA GLY A 5 30.68 10.27 -7.26
C GLY A 5 29.43 10.25 -8.16
N ILE A 6 28.27 9.87 -7.62
CA ILE A 6 26.98 9.93 -8.31
C ILE A 6 26.55 11.40 -8.29
N HIS A 7 26.41 12.01 -9.46
CA HIS A 7 25.88 13.36 -9.57
C HIS A 7 24.43 13.35 -9.07
N PHE A 8 24.21 14.00 -7.92
CA PHE A 8 22.87 14.25 -7.40
C PHE A 8 22.27 15.39 -8.21
N ALA A 9 21.28 15.10 -9.05
CA ALA A 9 20.37 16.14 -9.52
C ALA A 9 19.12 16.07 -8.61
N PRO A 10 18.71 17.16 -7.96
CA PRO A 10 17.56 17.14 -7.07
C PRO A 10 16.30 16.54 -7.70
N GLU A 11 16.15 16.75 -9.02
CA GLU A 11 15.06 16.26 -9.85
C GLU A 11 15.07 14.73 -10.05
N ASN A 12 16.26 14.12 -10.20
CA ASN A 12 16.41 12.67 -10.41
C ASN A 12 16.63 11.87 -9.12
N GLY A 13 16.81 12.58 -7.99
CA GLY A 13 17.13 11.99 -6.70
C GLY A 13 15.97 11.97 -5.70
N GLN A 14 14.81 12.54 -6.05
CA GLN A 14 13.69 12.64 -5.12
C GLN A 14 12.96 11.30 -4.97
N ILE A 15 13.22 10.61 -3.87
CA ILE A 15 12.46 9.42 -3.45
C ILE A 15 11.16 9.88 -2.79
N ARG A 16 10.03 9.54 -3.40
CA ARG A 16 8.69 9.75 -2.86
C ARG A 16 8.24 8.54 -2.07
N CYS A 17 7.46 8.75 -1.01
CA CYS A 17 6.86 7.66 -0.27
C CYS A 17 5.72 7.05 -1.11
N LEU A 18 5.87 5.79 -1.54
CA LEU A 18 4.85 5.13 -2.36
C LEU A 18 3.51 5.05 -1.63
N ALA A 19 3.51 4.77 -0.32
CA ALA A 19 2.29 4.69 0.46
C ALA A 19 1.54 6.04 0.53
N HIS A 20 2.27 7.16 0.56
CA HIS A 20 1.66 8.49 0.42
C HIS A 20 1.02 8.66 -0.96
N VAL A 21 1.71 8.26 -2.04
CA VAL A 21 1.15 8.33 -3.40
C VAL A 21 -0.10 7.45 -3.54
N VAL A 22 -0.07 6.23 -2.99
CA VAL A 22 -1.24 5.34 -2.95
C VAL A 22 -2.42 6.04 -2.29
N ASN A 23 -2.20 6.69 -1.16
CA ASN A 23 -3.23 7.47 -0.48
C ASN A 23 -3.78 8.60 -1.38
N LEU A 24 -2.93 9.37 -2.06
CA LEU A 24 -3.39 10.42 -2.97
C LEU A 24 -4.24 9.85 -4.12
N VAL A 25 -3.84 8.71 -4.69
CA VAL A 25 -4.60 8.05 -5.76
C VAL A 25 -5.96 7.59 -5.27
N VAL A 26 -6.02 6.91 -4.12
CA VAL A 26 -7.28 6.46 -3.52
C VAL A 26 -8.19 7.64 -3.17
N GLN A 27 -7.64 8.71 -2.60
CA GLN A 27 -8.40 9.94 -2.34
C GLN A 27 -8.97 10.53 -3.64
N LYS A 28 -8.20 10.54 -4.74
CA LYS A 28 -8.67 11.03 -6.03
C LYS A 28 -9.80 10.17 -6.61
N ILE A 29 -9.71 8.85 -6.48
CA ILE A 29 -10.79 7.92 -6.88
C ILE A 29 -12.05 8.18 -6.06
N LEU A 30 -11.91 8.33 -4.75
CA LEU A 30 -13.04 8.57 -3.86
C LEU A 30 -13.65 9.96 -4.06
N ALA A 31 -12.84 10.99 -4.31
CA ALA A 31 -13.34 12.32 -4.68
C ALA A 31 -14.25 12.24 -5.92
N SER A 32 -13.84 11.48 -6.94
CA SER A 32 -14.66 11.29 -8.14
C SER A 32 -15.89 10.40 -7.94
N LEU A 33 -15.84 9.42 -7.03
CA LEU A 33 -16.92 8.43 -6.88
C LEU A 33 -18.02 8.88 -5.91
N ILE A 34 -17.64 9.60 -4.85
CA ILE A 34 -18.48 9.88 -3.68
C ILE A 34 -18.29 11.32 -3.17
N ASP A 35 -17.78 12.23 -4.00
CA ASP A 35 -17.61 13.65 -3.67
C ASP A 35 -16.86 13.87 -2.34
N ALA A 36 -15.78 13.10 -2.16
CA ALA A 36 -14.82 13.31 -1.09
C ALA A 36 -13.87 14.47 -1.42
N ASP A 37 -13.15 14.98 -0.42
CA ASP A 37 -12.18 16.07 -0.61
C ASP A 37 -11.13 15.69 -1.67
N ASP A 38 -10.87 16.60 -2.61
CA ASP A 38 -9.86 16.41 -3.65
C ASP A 38 -8.44 16.54 -3.06
N PRO A 39 -7.57 15.52 -3.20
CA PRO A 39 -6.20 15.58 -2.71
C PRO A 39 -5.34 16.67 -3.37
N ASP A 40 -5.73 17.17 -4.54
CA ASP A 40 -5.04 18.29 -5.20
C ASP A 40 -5.34 19.63 -4.52
N VAL A 41 -6.45 19.72 -3.78
CA VAL A 41 -6.83 20.90 -3.00
C VAL A 41 -6.36 20.76 -1.56
N ASN A 42 -6.58 19.60 -0.95
CA ASN A 42 -6.24 19.33 0.44
C ASN A 42 -5.39 18.06 0.56
N ASP A 43 -4.06 18.21 0.61
CA ASP A 43 -3.15 17.10 0.90
C ASP A 43 -3.13 16.78 2.41
N TRP A 44 -4.06 15.93 2.81
CA TRP A 44 -4.21 15.47 4.18
C TRP A 44 -2.99 14.71 4.72
N TYR A 45 -2.13 14.17 3.85
CA TYR A 45 -0.91 13.50 4.31
C TYR A 45 0.11 14.50 4.83
N LEU A 46 0.37 15.59 4.08
CA LEU A 46 1.36 16.58 4.51
C LEU A 46 1.02 17.20 5.85
N LEU A 47 -0.27 17.41 6.11
CA LEU A 47 -0.80 17.90 7.38
C LEU A 47 -0.53 16.94 8.56
N HIS A 48 -0.39 15.63 8.31
CA HIS A 48 -0.33 14.60 9.35
C HIS A 48 0.88 13.66 9.25
N LYS A 49 1.89 14.02 8.44
CA LYS A 49 3.10 13.22 8.21
C LYS A 49 3.89 12.84 9.48
N PHE A 50 3.61 13.50 10.60
CA PHE A 50 4.24 13.27 11.90
C PHE A 50 3.55 12.19 12.75
N LEU A 51 2.35 11.74 12.35
CA LEU A 51 1.64 10.67 13.03
C LEU A 51 2.21 9.29 12.62
N PRO A 52 2.11 8.27 13.49
CA PRO A 52 2.61 6.93 13.20
C PRO A 52 2.05 6.38 11.88
N PHE A 53 2.97 5.93 11.02
CA PHE A 53 2.66 5.50 9.65
C PHE A 53 2.07 4.08 9.59
N HIS A 54 2.20 3.28 10.65
CA HIS A 54 1.79 1.88 10.63
C HIS A 54 0.39 1.74 11.22
N TYR A 55 -0.56 1.36 10.37
CA TYR A 55 -1.92 1.04 10.78
C TYR A 55 -2.05 -0.46 10.93
N ASN A 56 -1.83 -0.94 12.15
CA ASN A 56 -2.32 -2.24 12.57
C ASN A 56 -3.63 -1.99 13.33
N ASN A 57 -4.75 -2.52 12.85
CA ASN A 57 -6.04 -2.43 13.55
C ASN A 57 -5.91 -2.92 14.99
N ASP A 58 -5.08 -3.94 15.20
CA ASP A 58 -4.88 -4.58 16.50
C ASP A 58 -3.99 -3.73 17.44
N GLU A 59 -3.22 -2.76 16.90
CA GLU A 59 -2.35 -1.85 17.66
C GLU A 59 -2.91 -0.41 17.66
N ASN A 60 -4.19 -0.22 17.35
CA ASN A 60 -4.79 1.11 17.40
C ASN A 60 -5.17 1.45 18.85
N ASP A 61 -4.22 2.00 19.60
CA ASP A 61 -4.38 2.31 21.03
C ASP A 61 -5.65 3.11 21.33
N GLU A 62 -5.98 4.14 20.53
CA GLU A 62 -7.21 4.93 20.72
C GLU A 62 -8.47 4.08 20.56
N LEU A 63 -8.50 3.19 19.56
CA LEU A 63 -9.66 2.33 19.33
C LEU A 63 -9.76 1.25 20.41
N ASN A 64 -8.61 0.66 20.77
CA ASN A 64 -8.51 -0.35 21.81
C ASN A 64 -8.97 0.22 23.16
N GLU A 65 -8.59 1.45 23.49
CA GLU A 65 -9.07 2.16 24.68
C GLU A 65 -10.59 2.38 24.62
N LEU A 66 -11.13 2.83 23.49
CA LEU A 66 -12.59 2.95 23.33
C LEU A 66 -13.31 1.60 23.45
N GLU A 67 -12.68 0.49 23.12
CA GLU A 67 -13.29 -0.84 23.19
C GLU A 67 -13.00 -1.56 24.52
N ASP A 68 -12.13 -1.01 25.35
CA ASP A 68 -11.76 -1.56 26.65
C ASP A 68 -12.93 -1.53 27.64
N ALA A 69 -13.08 -2.61 28.42
CA ALA A 69 -14.18 -2.79 29.35
C ALA A 69 -14.24 -1.72 30.44
N THR A 70 -13.09 -1.18 30.88
CA THR A 70 -13.05 -0.11 31.88
C THR A 70 -13.60 1.19 31.29
N PHE A 71 -13.17 1.54 30.07
CA PHE A 71 -13.65 2.72 29.38
C PHE A 71 -15.15 2.63 29.04
N VAL A 72 -15.62 1.44 28.65
CA VAL A 72 -17.06 1.17 28.46
C VAL A 72 -17.85 1.46 29.72
N ALA A 73 -17.39 0.95 30.87
CA ALA A 73 -18.07 1.13 32.14
C ALA A 73 -18.09 2.61 32.56
N ASP A 74 -17.03 3.35 32.28
CA ASP A 74 -16.97 4.78 32.58
C ASP A 74 -17.87 5.61 31.65
N ASP A 75 -17.95 5.27 30.35
CA ASP A 75 -18.94 5.84 29.42
C ASP A 75 -20.38 5.61 29.93
N GLU A 76 -20.69 4.39 30.37
CA GLU A 76 -22.00 4.03 30.93
C GLU A 76 -22.31 4.82 32.20
N LYS A 77 -21.37 4.92 33.17
CA LYS A 77 -21.54 5.74 34.38
C LYS A 77 -21.72 7.23 34.08
N LEU A 78 -20.99 7.78 33.11
CA LEU A 78 -21.12 9.18 32.71
C LEU A 78 -22.48 9.45 32.05
N THR A 79 -23.02 8.46 31.36
CA THR A 79 -24.36 8.52 30.78
C THR A 79 -25.44 8.56 31.86
N ASP A 80 -25.33 7.73 32.89
CA ASP A 80 -26.29 7.70 34.00
C ASP A 80 -26.30 9.02 34.80
N LYS A 81 -25.16 9.71 34.87
CA LYS A 81 -25.03 11.01 35.56
C LYS A 81 -25.57 12.19 34.77
N CYS A 82 -25.64 12.09 33.44
CA CYS A 82 -26.14 13.14 32.57
C CYS A 82 -27.03 12.50 31.49
N PRO A 83 -28.28 12.12 31.86
CA PRO A 83 -29.20 11.42 30.97
C PRO A 83 -29.84 12.32 29.92
N ASP A 84 -29.54 13.63 29.91
CA ASP A 84 -29.94 14.53 28.84
C ASP A 84 -29.23 14.09 27.55
N GLU A 85 -29.89 13.18 26.83
CA GLU A 85 -29.80 13.13 25.39
C GLU A 85 -30.17 14.54 24.93
N GLU A 86 -29.16 15.38 24.67
CA GLU A 86 -29.34 16.53 23.79
C GLU A 86 -30.15 16.01 22.62
N LYS A 87 -31.42 16.42 22.54
CA LYS A 87 -32.27 16.10 21.41
C LYS A 87 -31.59 16.75 20.23
N ASP A 88 -30.76 15.96 19.58
CA ASP A 88 -30.02 16.36 18.41
C ASP A 88 -31.03 16.95 17.47
N GLN A 89 -30.87 18.24 17.17
CA GLN A 89 -31.64 18.82 16.09
C GLN A 89 -31.38 17.95 14.85
N PRO A 90 -32.44 17.56 14.12
CA PRO A 90 -32.27 16.88 12.86
C PRO A 90 -31.27 17.66 12.03
N LEU A 91 -30.24 16.99 11.54
CA LEU A 91 -29.33 17.64 10.60
C LEU A 91 -30.15 17.99 9.37
N THR A 92 -30.36 19.28 9.14
CA THR A 92 -30.89 19.83 7.89
C THR A 92 -29.70 20.33 7.09
N PRO A 93 -28.98 19.45 6.39
CA PRO A 93 -27.91 19.90 5.52
C PRO A 93 -28.53 20.76 4.41
N ASP A 94 -27.87 21.88 4.10
CA ASP A 94 -28.30 22.79 3.03
C ASP A 94 -28.34 22.10 1.66
N GLU A 95 -27.56 21.01 1.51
CA GLU A 95 -27.48 20.19 0.31
C GLU A 95 -27.76 18.70 0.63
N PRO A 96 -28.31 17.93 -0.33
CA PRO A 96 -28.56 16.51 -0.14
C PRO A 96 -27.24 15.74 0.05
N LEU A 97 -26.99 15.31 1.29
CA LEU A 97 -25.77 14.56 1.62
C LEU A 97 -25.72 13.20 0.92
N ASN A 98 -24.56 12.89 0.35
CA ASN A 98 -24.28 11.57 -0.20
C ASN A 98 -24.10 10.52 0.92
N ALA A 99 -24.05 9.25 0.52
CA ALA A 99 -24.04 8.15 1.48
C ALA A 99 -22.79 8.13 2.38
N VAL A 100 -21.64 8.56 1.87
CA VAL A 100 -20.40 8.62 2.65
C VAL A 100 -20.36 9.83 3.55
N GLN A 101 -20.85 10.98 3.10
CA GLN A 101 -21.02 12.16 3.96
C GLN A 101 -21.95 11.84 5.15
N LYS A 102 -23.08 11.16 4.89
CA LYS A 102 -23.98 10.66 5.94
C LYS A 102 -23.26 9.74 6.91
N LEU A 103 -22.48 8.79 6.39
CA LEU A 103 -21.74 7.85 7.22
C LEU A 103 -20.69 8.55 8.10
N ARG A 104 -19.91 9.48 7.54
CA ARG A 104 -18.93 10.29 8.27
C ARG A 104 -19.57 11.07 9.41
N ILE A 105 -20.72 11.70 9.15
CA ILE A 105 -21.49 12.41 10.17
C ILE A 105 -21.92 11.47 11.28
N ILE A 106 -22.46 10.29 10.94
CA ILE A 106 -22.86 9.28 11.92
C ILE A 106 -21.66 8.87 12.78
N VAL A 107 -20.51 8.55 12.15
CA VAL A 107 -19.27 8.20 12.87
C VAL A 107 -18.88 9.30 13.84
N ARG A 108 -18.78 10.55 13.38
CA ARG A 108 -18.40 11.70 14.20
C ARG A 108 -19.35 11.91 15.37
N LYS A 109 -20.66 11.76 15.13
CA LYS A 109 -21.66 11.85 16.19
C LYS A 109 -21.53 10.72 17.19
N VAL A 110 -21.37 9.47 16.75
CA VAL A 110 -21.22 8.33 17.68
C VAL A 110 -20.02 8.53 18.61
N VAL A 111 -18.89 9.00 18.08
CA VAL A 111 -17.65 9.14 18.87
C VAL A 111 -17.54 10.46 19.64
N SER A 112 -18.44 11.43 19.44
CA SER A 112 -18.28 12.79 19.99
C SER A 112 -18.49 12.90 21.50
N SER A 113 -19.19 11.95 22.13
CA SER A 113 -19.46 12.00 23.57
C SER A 113 -19.65 10.60 24.18
N PRO A 114 -19.37 10.43 25.49
CA PRO A 114 -19.63 9.20 26.25
C PRO A 114 -21.06 8.68 26.09
N GLN A 115 -22.05 9.58 26.14
CA GLN A 115 -23.48 9.27 26.06
C GLN A 115 -23.83 8.62 24.72
N ARG A 116 -23.30 9.18 23.62
CA ARG A 116 -23.55 8.67 22.27
C ARG A 116 -22.85 7.34 22.02
N ARG A 117 -21.63 7.16 22.56
CA ARG A 117 -20.94 5.86 22.53
C ARG A 117 -21.72 4.82 23.31
N SER A 118 -22.19 5.13 24.52
CA SER A 118 -23.03 4.24 25.32
C SER A 118 -24.32 3.86 24.60
N SER A 119 -25.03 4.84 24.02
CA SER A 119 -26.26 4.61 23.24
C SER A 119 -26.00 3.74 22.01
N PHE A 120 -24.90 3.98 21.29
CA PHE A 120 -24.47 3.15 20.16
C PHE A 120 -24.20 1.70 20.60
N ARG A 121 -23.44 1.49 21.68
CA ARG A 121 -23.17 0.14 22.22
C ARG A 121 -24.44 -0.57 22.65
N LYS A 122 -25.40 0.13 23.27
CA LYS A 122 -26.72 -0.42 23.62
C LYS A 122 -27.46 -0.92 22.36
N HIS A 123 -27.44 -0.14 21.28
CA HIS A 123 -28.01 -0.56 19.99
C HIS A 123 -27.24 -1.74 19.37
N ALA A 124 -25.91 -1.70 19.42
CA ALA A 124 -25.07 -2.77 18.89
C ALA A 124 -25.31 -4.10 19.62
N LYS A 125 -25.35 -4.10 20.95
CA LYS A 125 -25.71 -5.25 21.78
C LYS A 125 -27.10 -5.79 21.41
N ARG A 126 -28.11 -4.93 21.24
CA ARG A 126 -29.48 -5.37 20.86
C ARG A 126 -29.55 -6.12 19.53
N HIS A 127 -28.70 -5.79 18.56
CA HIS A 127 -28.82 -6.32 17.19
C HIS A 127 -27.72 -7.31 16.78
N TYR A 128 -26.60 -7.32 17.50
CA TYR A 128 -25.38 -8.05 17.10
C TYR A 128 -24.76 -8.91 18.20
N THR A 129 -25.41 -9.09 19.36
CA THR A 129 -24.95 -10.07 20.35
C THR A 129 -24.82 -11.46 19.71
N GLY A 130 -23.67 -12.12 19.93
CA GLY A 130 -23.37 -13.44 19.37
C GLY A 130 -23.04 -13.46 17.87
N LYS A 131 -22.87 -12.29 17.23
CA LYS A 131 -22.38 -12.19 15.84
C LYS A 131 -20.93 -11.76 15.83
N PHE A 132 -20.11 -12.49 15.07
CA PHE A 132 -18.68 -12.26 14.96
C PHE A 132 -18.32 -11.55 13.67
N ASN A 133 -17.19 -10.83 13.68
CA ASN A 133 -16.64 -10.19 12.50
C ASN A 133 -16.34 -11.27 11.41
N PRO A 134 -16.74 -11.05 10.14
CA PRO A 134 -16.45 -11.98 9.04
C PRO A 134 -14.98 -12.35 8.85
N ASP A 135 -14.07 -11.44 9.20
CA ASP A 135 -12.62 -11.64 9.08
C ASP A 135 -12.02 -12.48 10.23
N GLY A 136 -12.85 -13.00 11.14
CA GLY A 136 -12.44 -13.58 12.41
C GLY A 136 -12.20 -12.51 13.47
N GLY A 137 -12.28 -12.89 14.75
CA GLY A 137 -11.98 -12.00 15.88
C GLY A 137 -13.17 -11.70 16.79
N ARG A 138 -13.29 -10.44 17.22
CA ARG A 138 -14.20 -9.98 18.28
C ARG A 138 -15.68 -9.97 17.85
N GLU A 139 -16.58 -10.04 18.82
CA GLU A 139 -18.03 -9.89 18.57
C GLU A 139 -18.36 -8.48 18.07
N ILE A 140 -19.19 -8.38 17.05
CA ILE A 140 -19.58 -7.09 16.43
C ILE A 140 -20.18 -6.12 17.45
N CYS A 141 -20.91 -6.61 18.45
CA CYS A 141 -21.50 -5.77 19.50
C CYS A 141 -20.47 -5.10 20.43
N THR A 142 -19.21 -5.56 20.40
CA THR A 142 -18.11 -5.01 21.20
C THR A 142 -17.31 -3.95 20.45
N LEU A 143 -17.47 -3.88 19.13
CA LEU A 143 -16.72 -2.96 18.27
C LEU A 143 -17.22 -1.53 18.40
N MET A 144 -16.30 -0.58 18.35
CA MET A 144 -16.58 0.85 18.27
C MET A 144 -16.30 1.42 16.88
N CYS A 145 -17.03 2.48 16.56
CA CYS A 145 -16.75 3.27 15.37
C CYS A 145 -15.35 3.88 15.49
N VAL A 146 -14.47 3.57 14.55
CA VAL A 146 -13.18 4.25 14.46
C VAL A 146 -13.43 5.71 14.13
N ARG A 147 -12.81 6.62 14.90
CA ARG A 147 -12.96 8.07 14.72
C ARG A 147 -12.70 8.45 13.26
N ASP A 148 -13.65 9.18 12.67
CA ASP A 148 -13.48 9.79 11.35
C ASP A 148 -12.44 10.89 11.45
N VAL A 149 -11.20 10.51 11.20
CA VAL A 149 -10.10 11.43 11.05
C VAL A 149 -9.92 11.62 9.55
N ARG A 150 -10.09 12.86 9.08
CA ARG A 150 -9.99 13.23 7.65
C ARG A 150 -8.72 12.72 6.98
N THR A 151 -7.70 12.41 7.78
CA THR A 151 -6.34 12.10 7.35
C THR A 151 -5.97 10.64 7.50
N ARG A 152 -6.90 9.79 7.95
CA ARG A 152 -6.72 8.34 7.99
C ARG A 152 -6.95 7.74 6.60
N TRP A 153 -5.83 7.40 5.96
CA TRP A 153 -5.68 6.67 4.69
C TRP A 153 -6.55 5.41 4.48
N ASN A 154 -6.98 4.71 5.54
CA ASN A 154 -7.80 3.49 5.47
C ASN A 154 -9.28 3.74 5.83
N TYR A 155 -9.74 5.00 5.80
CA TYR A 155 -11.10 5.34 6.22
C TYR A 155 -12.18 4.53 5.49
N TRP A 156 -11.96 4.12 4.24
CA TRP A 156 -12.94 3.33 3.50
C TRP A 156 -13.11 1.91 4.07
N LYS A 157 -12.05 1.27 4.60
CA LYS A 157 -12.17 -0.02 5.31
C LYS A 157 -12.96 0.12 6.61
N LEU A 158 -12.82 1.27 7.25
CA LEU A 158 -13.59 1.62 8.44
C LEU A 158 -15.07 1.89 8.11
N LEU A 159 -15.32 2.58 6.99
CA LEU A 159 -16.67 2.81 6.48
C LEU A 159 -17.33 1.49 6.06
N GLU A 160 -16.60 0.53 5.50
CA GLU A 160 -17.08 -0.81 5.17
C GLU A 160 -17.55 -1.57 6.43
N GLN A 161 -16.69 -1.67 7.45
CA GLN A 161 -17.04 -2.31 8.73
C GLN A 161 -18.26 -1.65 9.38
N LEU A 162 -18.34 -0.32 9.34
CA LEU A 162 -19.42 0.43 9.95
C LEU A 162 -20.73 0.38 9.16
N ALA A 163 -20.67 0.36 7.83
CA ALA A 163 -21.84 0.14 6.99
C ALA A 163 -22.48 -1.24 7.24
N SER A 164 -21.63 -2.25 7.48
CA SER A 164 -22.07 -3.58 7.92
C SER A 164 -22.75 -3.51 9.29
N MET A 165 -22.15 -2.84 10.27
CA MET A 165 -22.73 -2.63 11.61
C MET A 165 -24.04 -1.83 11.62
N LEU A 166 -24.24 -0.90 10.69
CA LEU A 166 -25.45 -0.07 10.65
C LEU A 166 -26.57 -0.68 9.80
N LYS A 167 -26.38 -1.87 9.20
CA LYS A 167 -27.28 -2.39 8.14
C LYS A 167 -27.58 -1.34 7.07
N ALA A 168 -26.61 -0.45 6.81
CA ALA A 168 -26.72 0.52 5.74
C ALA A 168 -26.49 -0.24 4.42
N ARG A 169 -27.45 -1.09 4.04
CA ARG A 169 -27.31 -2.11 3.00
C ARG A 169 -26.85 -1.50 1.67
N LEU A 170 -27.37 -0.31 1.34
CA LEU A 170 -26.94 0.45 0.17
C LEU A 170 -25.46 0.83 0.20
N ILE A 171 -24.93 1.20 1.38
CA ILE A 171 -23.53 1.59 1.57
C ILE A 171 -22.64 0.36 1.65
N SER A 172 -23.07 -0.66 2.40
CA SER A 172 -22.36 -1.92 2.51
C SER A 172 -22.25 -2.62 1.15
N ASP A 173 -23.30 -2.59 0.32
CA ASP A 173 -23.28 -3.14 -1.04
C ASP A 173 -22.40 -2.29 -1.96
N LEU A 174 -22.42 -0.95 -1.85
CA LEU A 174 -21.50 -0.09 -2.61
C LEU A 174 -20.04 -0.39 -2.25
N PHE A 175 -19.70 -0.48 -0.96
CA PHE A 175 -18.32 -0.77 -0.55
C PHE A 175 -17.90 -2.19 -0.94
N SER A 176 -18.64 -3.21 -0.53
CA SER A 176 -18.24 -4.61 -0.74
C SER A 176 -18.28 -5.07 -2.21
N ARG A 177 -19.21 -4.55 -3.02
CA ARG A 177 -19.39 -5.00 -4.42
C ARG A 177 -18.71 -4.09 -5.43
N VAL A 178 -18.55 -2.81 -5.13
CA VAL A 178 -18.10 -1.79 -6.11
C VAL A 178 -16.75 -1.18 -5.74
N ILE A 179 -16.42 -1.03 -4.46
CA ILE A 179 -15.16 -0.35 -4.06
C ILE A 179 -14.09 -1.37 -3.67
N ASP A 180 -14.40 -2.34 -2.82
CA ASP A 180 -13.44 -3.27 -2.22
C ASP A 180 -12.65 -4.09 -3.27
N PRO A 181 -13.29 -4.73 -4.28
CA PRO A 181 -12.53 -5.50 -5.27
C PRO A 181 -11.51 -4.66 -6.03
N HIS A 182 -11.82 -3.39 -6.26
CA HIS A 182 -11.00 -2.47 -7.03
C HIS A 182 -9.95 -1.74 -6.16
N MET A 183 -10.18 -1.65 -4.84
CA MET A 183 -9.26 -1.01 -3.88
C MET A 183 -8.28 -2.00 -3.21
N LYS A 184 -8.54 -3.32 -3.32
CA LYS A 184 -7.64 -4.37 -2.80
C LYS A 184 -6.17 -4.22 -3.22
N PRO A 185 -5.84 -3.96 -4.49
CA PRO A 185 -4.45 -3.76 -4.92
C PRO A 185 -3.74 -2.67 -4.13
N PHE A 186 -4.39 -1.53 -3.90
CA PHE A 186 -3.84 -0.39 -3.15
C PHE A 186 -3.59 -0.73 -1.67
N THR A 187 -4.51 -1.46 -1.05
CA THR A 187 -4.33 -1.94 0.34
C THR A 187 -3.15 -2.90 0.42
N HIS A 188 -3.05 -3.83 -0.55
CA HIS A 188 -1.99 -4.81 -0.59
C HIS A 188 -0.62 -4.14 -0.72
N VAL A 189 -0.48 -3.21 -1.68
CA VAL A 189 0.74 -2.41 -1.89
C VAL A 189 1.11 -1.68 -0.62
N THR A 190 0.17 -0.95 -0.01
CA THR A 190 0.42 -0.18 1.22
C THR A 190 0.95 -1.08 2.34
N ARG A 191 0.34 -2.25 2.54
CA ARG A 191 0.74 -3.20 3.57
C ARG A 191 2.17 -3.71 3.35
N ILE A 192 2.53 -4.07 2.11
CA ILE A 192 3.87 -4.56 1.81
C ILE A 192 4.91 -3.46 1.97
N MET A 193 4.64 -2.27 1.43
CA MET A 193 5.57 -1.15 1.49
C MET A 193 5.75 -0.58 2.91
N SER A 194 4.89 -0.99 3.85
CA SER A 194 4.98 -0.65 5.26
C SER A 194 5.73 -1.68 6.11
N LYS A 195 6.22 -2.78 5.53
CA LYS A 195 6.99 -3.79 6.28
C LYS A 195 8.41 -3.31 6.52
N ALA A 196 8.82 -3.21 7.79
CA ALA A 196 10.16 -2.77 8.17
C ALA A 196 11.29 -3.76 7.84
N GLN A 197 10.98 -5.05 7.70
CA GLN A 197 11.99 -6.12 7.60
C GLN A 197 12.47 -6.43 6.18
N MET A 198 11.96 -5.74 5.14
CA MET A 198 12.35 -5.99 3.76
C MET A 198 12.77 -4.70 3.04
N PRO A 199 13.73 -4.77 2.10
CA PRO A 199 14.04 -3.62 1.25
C PRO A 199 12.84 -3.32 0.35
N THR A 200 12.21 -2.17 0.54
CA THR A 200 11.00 -1.78 -0.20
C THR A 200 11.31 -1.01 -1.48
N LEU A 201 12.48 -0.36 -1.57
CA LEU A 201 12.88 0.47 -2.70
C LEU A 201 12.84 -0.25 -4.07
N PRO A 202 13.31 -1.52 -4.19
CA PRO A 202 13.26 -2.26 -5.45
C PRO A 202 11.84 -2.52 -5.97
N TRP A 203 10.86 -2.53 -5.06
CA TRP A 203 9.48 -2.87 -5.34
C TRP A 203 8.65 -1.68 -5.79
N VAL A 204 9.16 -0.45 -5.69
CA VAL A 204 8.37 0.76 -6.01
C VAL A 204 7.83 0.72 -7.45
N LEU A 205 8.69 0.48 -8.44
CA LEU A 205 8.26 0.43 -9.85
C LEU A 205 7.33 -0.76 -10.14
N PRO A 206 7.62 -2.00 -9.68
CA PRO A 206 6.67 -3.12 -9.76
C PRO A 206 5.29 -2.81 -9.19
N MET A 207 5.22 -2.13 -8.05
CA MET A 207 3.95 -1.81 -7.39
C MET A 207 3.16 -0.74 -8.16
N TYR A 208 3.83 0.25 -8.77
CA TYR A 208 3.16 1.19 -9.69
C TYR A 208 2.54 0.46 -10.88
N ALA A 209 3.31 -0.40 -11.56
CA ALA A 209 2.82 -1.17 -12.70
C ALA A 209 1.61 -2.05 -12.32
N HIS A 210 1.67 -2.72 -11.16
CA HIS A 210 0.57 -3.52 -10.64
C HIS A 210 -0.71 -2.70 -10.41
N MET A 211 -0.61 -1.53 -9.79
CA MET A 211 -1.77 -0.65 -9.56
C MET A 211 -2.33 -0.06 -10.86
N GLU A 212 -1.46 0.26 -11.81
CA GLU A 212 -1.86 0.74 -13.14
C GLU A 212 -2.63 -0.33 -13.91
N GLU A 213 -2.15 -1.58 -13.90
CA GLU A 213 -2.85 -2.72 -14.50
C GLU A 213 -4.21 -2.95 -13.83
N ALA A 214 -4.28 -2.89 -12.51
CA ALA A 214 -5.53 -3.06 -11.78
C ALA A 214 -6.59 -1.97 -12.14
N LEU A 215 -6.17 -0.71 -12.24
CA LEU A 215 -7.05 0.38 -12.66
C LEU A 215 -7.45 0.26 -14.13
N SER A 216 -6.52 -0.11 -15.00
CA SER A 216 -6.78 -0.29 -16.43
C SER A 216 -7.78 -1.43 -16.67
N THR A 217 -7.59 -2.56 -15.98
CA THR A 217 -8.53 -3.69 -15.99
C THR A 217 -9.89 -3.28 -15.43
N THR A 218 -9.93 -2.47 -14.37
CA THR A 218 -11.18 -1.93 -13.82
C THR A 218 -11.93 -1.09 -14.85
N ILE A 219 -11.23 -0.18 -15.54
CA ILE A 219 -11.81 0.69 -16.58
C ILE A 219 -12.37 -0.15 -17.74
N ALA A 220 -11.66 -1.20 -18.15
CA ALA A 220 -12.06 -2.08 -19.23
C ALA A 220 -13.24 -3.00 -18.87
N SER A 221 -13.26 -3.54 -17.65
CA SER A 221 -14.22 -4.58 -17.24
C SER A 221 -15.49 -4.04 -16.58
N THR A 222 -15.48 -2.84 -16.01
CA THR A 222 -16.63 -2.33 -15.26
C THR A 222 -17.74 -1.81 -16.18
N ASN A 223 -18.98 -2.16 -15.82
CA ASN A 223 -20.20 -1.63 -16.44
C ASN A 223 -20.74 -0.38 -15.73
N LEU A 224 -20.14 0.03 -14.62
CA LEU A 224 -20.59 1.18 -13.82
C LEU A 224 -19.90 2.46 -14.31
N PRO A 225 -20.61 3.42 -14.93
CA PRO A 225 -20.01 4.61 -15.51
C PRO A 225 -19.23 5.45 -14.49
N ASN A 226 -19.81 5.66 -13.30
CA ASN A 226 -19.16 6.44 -12.24
C ASN A 226 -17.87 5.79 -11.74
N LEU A 227 -17.84 4.46 -11.62
CA LEU A 227 -16.62 3.75 -11.24
C LEU A 227 -15.57 3.82 -12.36
N LYS A 228 -15.98 3.75 -13.62
CA LYS A 228 -15.08 3.91 -14.77
C LYS A 228 -14.42 5.28 -14.78
N VAL A 229 -15.21 6.34 -14.57
CA VAL A 229 -14.70 7.72 -14.45
C VAL A 229 -13.75 7.83 -13.26
N ALA A 230 -14.15 7.36 -12.08
CA ALA A 230 -13.32 7.43 -10.88
C ALA A 230 -11.99 6.67 -11.02
N ALA A 231 -12.02 5.47 -11.62
CA ALA A 231 -10.81 4.70 -11.90
C ALA A 231 -9.90 5.40 -12.92
N ALA A 232 -10.46 6.05 -13.94
CA ALA A 232 -9.69 6.84 -14.89
C ALA A 232 -9.02 8.06 -14.24
N THR A 233 -9.73 8.76 -13.34
CA THR A 233 -9.16 9.87 -12.56
C THR A 233 -8.05 9.39 -11.64
N GLY A 234 -8.25 8.26 -10.95
CA GLY A 234 -7.21 7.61 -10.15
C GLY A 234 -5.99 7.22 -10.98
N LEU A 235 -6.20 6.67 -12.18
CA LEU A 235 -5.14 6.23 -13.08
C LEU A 235 -4.32 7.42 -13.57
N SER A 236 -4.97 8.54 -13.90
CA SER A 236 -4.29 9.78 -14.24
C SER A 236 -3.37 10.25 -13.11
N LYS A 237 -3.87 10.25 -11.86
CA LYS A 237 -3.08 10.63 -10.69
C LYS A 237 -1.92 9.66 -10.42
N LEU A 238 -2.16 8.36 -10.60
CA LEU A 238 -1.12 7.34 -10.43
C LEU A 238 0.00 7.54 -11.45
N ARG A 239 -0.33 7.77 -12.72
CA ARG A 239 0.62 8.00 -13.81
C ARG A 239 1.49 9.24 -13.59
N GLU A 240 0.91 10.31 -13.07
CA GLU A 240 1.67 11.52 -12.71
C GLU A 240 2.87 11.20 -11.81
N TYR A 241 2.65 10.36 -10.79
CA TYR A 241 3.70 9.94 -9.87
C TYR A 241 4.55 8.80 -10.42
N TYR A 242 3.97 7.92 -11.24
CA TYR A 242 4.73 6.84 -11.85
C TYR A 242 5.80 7.38 -12.80
N THR A 243 5.49 8.41 -13.60
CA THR A 243 6.49 9.11 -14.42
C THR A 243 7.64 9.64 -13.57
N LYS A 244 7.33 10.33 -12.46
CA LYS A 244 8.35 10.84 -11.52
C LYS A 244 9.19 9.72 -10.91
N ALA A 245 8.59 8.55 -10.63
CA ALA A 245 9.32 7.39 -10.14
C ALA A 245 10.21 6.77 -11.24
N MET A 246 9.73 6.71 -12.48
CA MET A 246 10.52 6.25 -13.62
C MET A 246 11.71 7.14 -13.94
N ASP A 247 11.65 8.43 -13.61
CA ASP A 247 12.79 9.35 -13.78
C ASP A 247 13.78 9.32 -12.61
N CYS A 248 13.42 8.69 -11.49
CA CYS A 248 14.29 8.56 -10.34
C CYS A 248 15.27 7.38 -10.50
N GLN A 249 16.56 7.70 -10.60
CA GLN A 249 17.62 6.71 -10.79
C GLN A 249 17.69 5.69 -9.64
N TYR A 250 17.35 6.09 -8.42
CA TYR A 250 17.44 5.22 -7.25
C TYR A 250 16.43 4.07 -7.30
N TYR A 251 15.21 4.32 -7.80
CA TYR A 251 14.25 3.22 -7.98
C TYR A 251 14.74 2.25 -9.05
N ARG A 252 15.26 2.76 -10.17
CA ARG A 252 15.78 1.90 -11.25
C ARG A 252 16.93 1.02 -10.79
N VAL A 253 17.92 1.62 -10.13
CA VAL A 253 19.08 0.92 -9.59
C VAL A 253 18.64 -0.08 -8.53
N ALA A 254 17.74 0.28 -7.63
CA ALA A 254 17.25 -0.65 -6.61
C ALA A 254 16.53 -1.86 -7.23
N THR A 255 15.67 -1.62 -8.21
CA THR A 255 14.92 -2.67 -8.92
C THR A 255 15.86 -3.60 -9.68
N ILE A 256 16.83 -3.07 -10.45
CA ILE A 256 17.78 -3.91 -11.20
C ILE A 256 18.80 -4.62 -10.32
N CYS A 257 19.10 -4.11 -9.11
CA CYS A 257 19.92 -4.81 -8.11
C CYS A 257 19.16 -5.91 -7.35
N HIS A 258 17.86 -6.09 -7.58
CA HIS A 258 17.11 -7.11 -6.88
C HIS A 258 17.25 -8.47 -7.61
N PRO A 259 17.75 -9.54 -6.98
CA PRO A 259 18.05 -10.82 -7.64
C PRO A 259 16.85 -11.46 -8.36
N ALA A 260 15.64 -11.24 -7.84
CA ALA A 260 14.40 -11.75 -8.44
C ALA A 260 13.87 -10.90 -9.59
N LEU A 261 14.29 -9.63 -9.72
CA LEU A 261 13.78 -8.69 -10.73
C LEU A 261 14.80 -8.50 -11.86
N ARG A 262 16.01 -8.05 -11.49
CA ARG A 262 17.12 -7.68 -12.37
C ARG A 262 16.67 -6.85 -13.59
N ALA A 263 17.38 -6.97 -14.70
CA ALA A 263 17.01 -6.33 -15.96
C ALA A 263 15.74 -6.94 -16.57
N ASN A 264 15.37 -8.16 -16.18
CA ASN A 264 14.23 -8.85 -16.79
C ASN A 264 12.90 -8.19 -16.44
N TRP A 265 12.74 -7.63 -15.24
CA TRP A 265 11.54 -6.87 -14.91
C TRP A 265 11.31 -5.69 -15.86
N PHE A 266 12.36 -4.97 -16.26
CA PHE A 266 12.25 -3.86 -17.20
C PHE A 266 11.85 -4.30 -18.63
N SER A 267 12.04 -5.57 -18.99
CA SER A 267 11.54 -6.12 -20.25
C SER A 267 10.01 -5.93 -20.39
N LYS A 268 9.27 -5.96 -19.27
CA LYS A 268 7.81 -5.71 -19.24
C LYS A 268 7.43 -4.30 -19.70
N LEU A 269 8.34 -3.33 -19.56
CA LEU A 269 8.12 -1.93 -19.95
C LEU A 269 8.57 -1.63 -21.38
N GLY A 270 9.25 -2.58 -22.03
CA GLY A 270 9.79 -2.45 -23.39
C GLY A 270 11.31 -2.34 -23.44
N ALA A 271 11.86 -2.61 -24.63
CA ALA A 271 13.31 -2.71 -24.85
C ALA A 271 14.07 -1.43 -24.48
N HIS A 272 13.48 -0.25 -24.73
CA HIS A 272 14.11 1.03 -24.40
C HIS A 272 14.32 1.21 -22.88
N GLU A 273 13.31 0.85 -22.08
CA GLU A 273 13.39 0.98 -20.62
C GLU A 273 14.39 0.00 -20.01
N LYS A 274 14.48 -1.21 -20.56
CA LYS A 274 15.51 -2.18 -20.21
C LYS A 274 16.91 -1.65 -20.49
N LEU A 275 17.17 -1.18 -21.71
CA LEU A 275 18.47 -0.62 -22.09
C LEU A 275 18.87 0.57 -21.21
N LYS A 276 17.92 1.46 -20.88
CA LYS A 276 18.15 2.58 -19.98
C LYS A 276 18.53 2.13 -18.57
N ALA A 277 17.86 1.10 -18.03
CA ALA A 277 18.18 0.54 -16.73
C ALA A 277 19.55 -0.15 -16.70
N GLU A 278 19.88 -0.93 -17.73
CA GLU A 278 21.17 -1.61 -17.88
C GLU A 278 22.33 -0.61 -17.99
N ALA A 279 22.20 0.43 -18.82
CA ALA A 279 23.23 1.46 -18.97
C ALA A 279 23.48 2.22 -17.67
N LEU A 280 22.41 2.56 -16.94
CA LEU A 280 22.51 3.20 -15.63
C LEU A 280 23.19 2.29 -14.60
N PHE A 281 22.80 1.01 -14.56
CA PHE A 281 23.39 0.03 -13.64
C PHE A 281 24.87 -0.19 -13.93
N GLU A 282 25.25 -0.36 -15.21
CA GLU A 282 26.63 -0.51 -15.62
C GLU A 282 27.48 0.71 -15.21
N HIS A 283 26.96 1.92 -15.40
CA HIS A 283 27.64 3.14 -14.96
C HIS A 283 27.87 3.14 -13.44
N VAL A 284 26.82 2.87 -12.66
CA VAL A 284 26.91 2.84 -11.18
C VAL A 284 27.84 1.72 -10.69
N TYR A 285 27.78 0.55 -11.32
CA TYR A 285 28.65 -0.59 -11.00
C TYR A 285 30.12 -0.24 -11.26
N LYS A 286 30.47 0.36 -12.40
CA LYS A 286 31.85 0.78 -12.70
C LYS A 286 32.37 1.81 -11.69
N GLU A 287 31.53 2.73 -11.23
CA GLU A 287 31.90 3.68 -10.17
C GLU A 287 32.09 3.02 -8.80
N TYR A 288 31.32 1.98 -8.52
CA TYR A 288 31.44 1.15 -7.32
C TYR A 288 32.73 0.32 -7.34
N GLU A 289 33.02 -0.36 -8.46
CA GLU A 289 34.20 -1.21 -8.65
C GLU A 289 35.52 -0.45 -8.44
N LYS A 290 35.60 0.80 -8.91
CA LYS A 290 36.77 1.69 -8.69
C LYS A 290 37.11 1.92 -7.21
N LYS A 291 36.16 1.69 -6.30
CA LYS A 291 36.25 2.09 -4.87
C LYS A 291 36.46 0.92 -3.92
N ILE A 292 36.44 -0.32 -4.39
CA ILE A 292 36.51 -1.52 -3.54
C ILE A 292 37.92 -2.13 -3.61
N PRO A 293 38.58 -2.37 -2.46
CA PRO A 293 39.74 -3.23 -2.38
C PRO A 293 39.32 -4.69 -2.62
N ARG A 294 39.97 -5.41 -3.55
CA ARG A 294 39.67 -6.83 -3.85
C ARG A 294 40.01 -7.73 -2.65
N PRO A 295 39.04 -8.43 -2.03
CA PRO A 295 39.31 -9.48 -1.05
C PRO A 295 39.30 -10.88 -1.70
N ALA A 296 40.01 -11.83 -1.09
CA ALA A 296 40.16 -13.20 -1.60
C ALA A 296 38.90 -14.08 -1.45
N ASP A 297 38.81 -15.09 -2.33
CA ASP A 297 37.65 -15.97 -2.56
C ASP A 297 37.30 -16.88 -1.36
N ILE A 298 35.99 -17.10 -1.14
CA ILE A 298 35.43 -18.06 -0.17
C ILE A 298 34.38 -18.94 -0.90
N PRO A 299 34.34 -20.27 -0.66
CA PRO A 299 33.47 -21.20 -1.40
C PRO A 299 31.96 -21.09 -1.11
N VAL A 300 31.16 -21.55 -2.09
CA VAL A 300 29.69 -21.39 -2.25
C VAL A 300 28.87 -22.41 -1.44
N GLN A 301 27.70 -22.02 -0.90
CA GLN A 301 26.69 -22.93 -0.32
C GLN A 301 25.29 -22.72 -0.96
N SER A 302 24.46 -23.77 -0.94
CA SER A 302 23.14 -23.84 -1.60
C SER A 302 22.01 -23.15 -0.84
N GLN A 303 21.00 -22.67 -1.59
CA GLN A 303 19.84 -21.93 -1.06
C GLN A 303 18.66 -22.85 -0.68
N PRO A 304 17.82 -22.45 0.31
CA PRO A 304 16.65 -23.22 0.75
C PRO A 304 15.44 -23.15 -0.20
N GLU A 305 14.52 -24.10 -0.04
CA GLU A 305 13.31 -24.29 -0.87
C GLU A 305 12.23 -23.21 -0.69
N ARG A 306 11.44 -23.00 -1.76
CA ARG A 306 10.52 -21.88 -1.98
C ARG A 306 9.09 -22.14 -1.51
N SER A 307 8.42 -21.09 -1.05
CA SER A 307 6.95 -21.00 -0.95
C SER A 307 6.41 -19.91 -1.90
N SER A 308 5.30 -20.13 -2.60
CA SER A 308 4.74 -19.14 -3.53
C SER A 308 4.07 -17.96 -2.82
N SER A 309 4.45 -16.74 -3.21
CA SER A 309 4.00 -15.50 -2.58
C SER A 309 3.61 -14.39 -3.57
N PHE A 310 3.01 -13.31 -3.07
CA PHE A 310 2.64 -12.15 -3.90
C PHE A 310 3.85 -11.48 -4.59
N LEU A 311 4.99 -11.37 -3.92
CA LEU A 311 6.18 -10.75 -4.54
C LEU A 311 6.76 -11.63 -5.64
N ASP A 312 6.61 -12.96 -5.53
CA ASP A 312 7.00 -13.87 -6.60
C ASP A 312 6.16 -13.63 -7.85
N VAL A 313 4.86 -13.35 -7.72
CA VAL A 313 3.99 -12.99 -8.85
C VAL A 313 4.45 -11.71 -9.54
N LEU A 314 4.86 -10.69 -8.77
CA LEU A 314 5.38 -9.44 -9.36
C LEU A 314 6.74 -9.64 -10.04
N ALA A 315 7.59 -10.49 -9.45
CA ALA A 315 8.89 -10.85 -9.99
C ALA A 315 8.82 -11.81 -11.18
N ASP A 316 7.73 -12.55 -11.34
CA ASP A 316 7.57 -13.48 -12.43
C ASP A 316 7.39 -12.73 -13.75
N VAL A 317 8.45 -12.75 -14.55
CA VAL A 317 8.49 -12.23 -15.92
C VAL A 317 8.85 -13.44 -16.78
N PRO A 318 8.05 -13.77 -17.82
CA PRO A 318 8.43 -14.80 -18.77
C PRO A 318 9.82 -14.47 -19.32
N ASP A 319 10.77 -15.38 -19.16
CA ASP A 319 12.10 -15.20 -19.72
C ASP A 319 11.98 -15.13 -21.25
N ILE A 320 12.28 -13.96 -21.83
CA ILE A 320 12.25 -13.75 -23.30
C ILE A 320 13.41 -14.51 -23.98
N ALA A 321 14.26 -15.18 -23.22
CA ALA A 321 15.17 -16.18 -23.72
C ALA A 321 15.09 -17.38 -22.78
N GLU A 322 14.61 -18.50 -23.29
CA GLU A 322 14.83 -19.81 -22.67
C GLU A 322 16.25 -19.84 -22.09
N ALA A 323 16.35 -20.23 -20.83
CA ALA A 323 17.60 -20.69 -20.27
C ALA A 323 18.08 -21.85 -21.16
N LYS A 324 18.92 -21.53 -22.15
CA LYS A 324 19.84 -22.49 -22.70
C LYS A 324 20.57 -23.07 -21.50
N GLU A 325 20.61 -24.41 -21.46
CA GLU A 325 21.42 -25.19 -20.52
C GLU A 325 22.75 -24.49 -20.21
N PRO A 326 23.30 -24.63 -18.98
CA PRO A 326 24.43 -23.83 -18.53
C PRO A 326 25.59 -23.98 -19.52
N GLU A 327 25.70 -23.00 -20.44
CA GLU A 327 26.90 -22.79 -21.23
C GLU A 327 28.02 -22.62 -20.20
N VAL A 328 29.05 -23.46 -20.36
CA VAL A 328 30.28 -23.52 -19.56
C VAL A 328 30.51 -22.20 -18.85
N VAL A 329 30.42 -22.21 -17.50
CA VAL A 329 30.70 -21.06 -16.66
C VAL A 329 32.07 -20.54 -17.04
N ASP A 330 32.12 -19.48 -17.84
CA ASP A 330 33.39 -18.84 -18.21
C ASP A 330 33.93 -18.19 -16.93
N PRO A 331 35.00 -18.74 -16.33
CA PRO A 331 35.54 -18.21 -15.07
C PRO A 331 36.17 -16.82 -15.27
N LYS A 332 36.27 -16.33 -16.51
CA LYS A 332 36.79 -15.00 -16.85
C LYS A 332 35.69 -13.96 -17.12
N ALA A 333 34.41 -14.32 -17.09
CA ALA A 333 33.34 -13.37 -17.30
C ALA A 333 33.31 -12.33 -16.17
N SER A 334 33.13 -11.06 -16.52
CA SER A 334 32.99 -9.99 -15.52
C SER A 334 31.76 -10.22 -14.64
N GLU A 335 31.80 -9.75 -13.39
CA GLU A 335 30.68 -9.88 -12.45
C GLU A 335 29.37 -9.31 -13.04
N LEU A 336 29.47 -8.19 -13.76
CA LEU A 336 28.36 -7.58 -14.49
C LEU A 336 27.75 -8.52 -15.54
N ALA A 337 28.59 -9.22 -16.31
CA ALA A 337 28.10 -10.20 -17.30
C ALA A 337 27.45 -11.41 -16.63
N ARG A 338 28.01 -11.89 -15.51
CA ARG A 338 27.40 -12.95 -14.69
C ARG A 338 26.04 -12.52 -14.13
N TRP A 339 25.92 -11.26 -13.70
CA TRP A 339 24.67 -10.71 -13.16
C TRP A 339 23.55 -10.70 -14.21
N TYR A 340 23.85 -10.28 -15.44
CA TYR A 340 22.88 -10.27 -16.53
C TYR A 340 22.46 -11.68 -16.99
N ARG A 341 23.33 -12.69 -16.80
CA ARG A 341 23.02 -14.10 -17.12
C ARG A 341 22.20 -14.84 -16.05
N PHE A 342 21.71 -14.14 -15.04
CA PHE A 342 20.95 -14.77 -13.94
C PHE A 342 21.73 -15.84 -13.16
N GLU A 343 23.07 -15.80 -13.21
CA GLU A 343 23.89 -16.74 -12.46
C GLU A 343 23.57 -16.60 -10.94
N GLY A 344 23.65 -17.70 -10.20
CA GLY A 344 23.21 -17.78 -8.80
C GLY A 344 21.68 -17.80 -8.58
N GLY A 345 20.86 -17.75 -9.64
CA GLY A 345 19.40 -17.90 -9.56
C GLY A 345 18.63 -16.66 -9.08
N LYS A 346 17.29 -16.77 -9.02
CA LYS A 346 16.36 -15.64 -8.74
C LYS A 346 16.36 -15.14 -7.28
N GLY A 347 16.99 -15.85 -6.33
CA GLY A 347 16.97 -15.49 -4.91
C GLY A 347 15.57 -15.44 -4.27
N ASP A 348 15.50 -15.04 -3.01
CA ASP A 348 14.24 -14.83 -2.27
C ASP A 348 13.73 -13.40 -2.49
N ALA A 349 12.45 -13.25 -2.83
CA ALA A 349 11.81 -11.97 -3.10
C ALA A 349 11.65 -11.05 -1.86
N TYR A 350 11.47 -11.62 -0.67
CA TYR A 350 11.39 -10.89 0.60
C TYR A 350 12.76 -10.68 1.24
N HIS A 351 13.70 -11.60 1.01
CA HIS A 351 15.01 -11.61 1.64
C HIS A 351 16.16 -11.54 0.62
N PRO A 352 16.18 -10.54 -0.30
CA PRO A 352 17.20 -10.48 -1.35
C PRO A 352 18.62 -10.29 -0.79
N LEU A 353 18.75 -9.76 0.43
CA LEU A 353 20.05 -9.63 1.10
C LEU A 353 20.66 -10.97 1.49
N VAL A 354 19.85 -12.02 1.71
CA VAL A 354 20.36 -13.38 1.94
C VAL A 354 21.05 -13.88 0.68
N TRP A 355 20.46 -13.62 -0.49
CA TRP A 355 21.10 -13.94 -1.76
C TRP A 355 22.43 -13.20 -1.90
N TRP A 356 22.50 -11.89 -1.64
CA TRP A 356 23.77 -11.14 -1.71
C TRP A 356 24.84 -11.61 -0.73
N LYS A 357 24.47 -12.23 0.40
CA LYS A 357 25.43 -12.77 1.37
C LYS A 357 26.01 -14.12 0.95
N VAL A 358 25.22 -14.95 0.27
CA VAL A 358 25.54 -16.36 -0.04
C VAL A 358 26.05 -16.51 -1.47
N SER A 359 25.49 -15.73 -2.39
CA SER A 359 25.89 -15.72 -3.78
C SER A 359 27.21 -14.99 -3.89
N SER A 360 28.26 -15.74 -4.21
CA SER A 360 29.64 -15.29 -4.41
C SER A 360 29.80 -14.51 -5.73
N PHE A 361 28.97 -13.48 -5.89
CA PHE A 361 29.21 -12.35 -6.76
C PHE A 361 30.12 -11.40 -5.99
N LYS A 362 31.41 -11.53 -6.23
CA LYS A 362 32.45 -10.63 -5.74
C LYS A 362 33.53 -10.52 -6.82
#